data_AF-A0A2S7QWE0-F1
#
_entry.id   AF-A0A2S7QWE0-F1
#
_cell.length_a   1.000
_cell.length_b   1.000
_cell.length_c   1.000
_cell.angle_alpha   90.00
_cell.angle_beta   90.00
_cell.angle_gamma   90.00
#
_symmetry.space_group_name_H-M   'P 1'
#
loop_
_entity.id
_entity.type
_entity.pdbx_description
1 polymer ?
#
loop_
_entity_poly.entity_id
_entity_poly.type
_entity_poly.pdbx_seq_one_letter_code
_entity_poly.pdbx_strand_id
1 'polypeptide(L)'
;MLSALLHNNSTITSILATSASKHRNPGLSQFHFSRKFNFECGFCFHTEKTSSILSLDEAKRGMKLLKEAGMRKLNFVGGEPFLYPTFMQKLLRYGKEVLKIESISIVSNASKITEKFLRGNAAYIDIVGISCDLFNVETNIKIKRGKKEENIER
;
A
#
# COMPACT_ATOMS: atom_id res chain seq x y z
N MET A 1 -4.22 -13.51 14.30
CA MET A 1 -4.43 -12.89 12.98
C MET A 1 -5.88 -12.40 12.94
N LEU A 2 -6.13 -11.15 13.36
CA LEU A 2 -7.48 -10.58 13.34
C LEU A 2 -7.60 -9.69 12.11
N SER A 3 -8.20 -10.21 11.04
CA SER A 3 -8.51 -9.43 9.84
C SER A 3 -9.73 -8.56 10.16
N ALA A 4 -9.55 -7.24 10.24
CA ALA A 4 -10.68 -6.32 10.29
C ALA A 4 -11.21 -6.16 8.86
N LEU A 5 -12.10 -7.08 8.46
CA LEU A 5 -12.85 -6.96 7.22
C LEU A 5 -13.93 -5.89 7.43
N LEU A 6 -13.74 -4.71 6.84
CA LEU A 6 -14.85 -3.78 6.63
C LEU A 6 -15.75 -4.42 5.57
N HIS A 7 -16.77 -5.18 5.99
CA HIS A 7 -17.74 -5.78 5.07
C HIS A 7 -18.72 -4.70 4.60
N ASN A 8 -18.61 -4.34 3.32
CA ASN A 8 -19.71 -3.78 2.54
C ASN A 8 -19.94 -4.75 1.37
N ASN A 9 -21.18 -5.21 1.19
CA ASN A 9 -21.59 -6.47 0.55
C ASN A 9 -21.19 -6.73 -0.94
N SER A 10 -20.26 -5.97 -1.52
CA SER A 10 -19.77 -6.18 -2.89
C SER A 10 -18.27 -5.93 -3.11
N THR A 11 -17.49 -5.55 -2.09
CA THR A 11 -16.06 -5.19 -2.25
C THR A 11 -15.23 -5.71 -1.09
N ILE A 12 -14.50 -6.82 -1.28
CA ILE A 12 -13.55 -7.34 -0.28
C ILE A 12 -12.25 -6.51 -0.34
N THR A 13 -12.25 -5.34 0.31
CA THR A 13 -11.01 -4.65 0.70
C THR A 13 -10.61 -5.14 2.10
N SER A 14 -9.45 -5.80 2.21
CA SER A 14 -8.97 -6.33 3.50
C SER A 14 -8.02 -5.34 4.16
N ILE A 15 -8.42 -4.76 5.29
CA ILE A 15 -7.49 -4.11 6.22
C ILE A 15 -6.87 -5.22 7.09
N LEU A 16 -5.63 -5.59 6.80
CA LEU A 16 -4.88 -6.56 7.60
C LEU A 16 -4.15 -5.82 8.72
N ALA A 17 -4.84 -5.67 9.85
CA ALA A 17 -4.20 -5.31 11.11
C ALA A 17 -3.56 -6.56 11.74
N THR A 18 -2.26 -6.75 11.58
CA THR A 18 -1.53 -7.80 12.31
C THR A 18 -1.38 -7.40 13.78
N SER A 19 -2.36 -7.78 14.62
CA SER A 19 -2.22 -7.77 16.08
C SER A 19 -1.99 -9.20 16.61
N ALA A 20 -0.84 -9.40 17.25
CA ALA A 20 -0.55 -10.58 18.05
C ALA A 20 -0.99 -10.32 19.50
N SER A 21 -2.14 -10.87 19.89
CA SER A 21 -2.77 -10.84 21.23
C SER A 21 -3.86 -9.77 21.47
N LYS A 22 -4.93 -10.18 22.17
CA LYS A 22 -6.15 -9.43 22.53
C LYS A 22 -5.93 -8.12 23.34
N HIS A 23 -4.69 -7.77 23.67
CA HIS A 23 -4.34 -6.63 24.53
C HIS A 23 -3.24 -5.70 23.97
N ARG A 24 -2.91 -5.76 22.68
CA ARG A 24 -1.86 -4.89 22.12
C ARG A 24 -2.39 -3.94 21.04
N ASN A 25 -2.26 -2.64 21.31
CA ASN A 25 -2.37 -1.55 20.33
C ASN A 25 -1.56 -1.93 19.08
N PRO A 26 -2.12 -1.80 17.86
CA PRO A 26 -1.43 -2.17 16.64
C PRO A 26 -0.37 -1.12 16.34
N GLY A 27 0.82 -1.23 16.94
CA GLY A 27 1.91 -0.25 16.76
C GLY A 27 2.19 0.05 15.28
N LEU A 28 2.00 -0.92 14.38
CA LEU A 28 2.05 -0.80 12.93
C LEU A 28 0.85 -1.53 12.30
N SER A 29 0.21 -0.92 11.29
CA SER A 29 -0.82 -1.58 10.47
C SER A 29 -0.48 -1.54 8.98
N GLN A 30 -0.85 -2.60 8.25
CA GLN A 30 -0.69 -2.71 6.80
C GLN A 30 -2.02 -2.40 6.10
N PHE A 31 -1.99 -1.46 5.15
CA PHE A 31 -3.19 -0.97 4.48
C PHE A 31 -3.18 -1.30 2.99
N HIS A 32 -3.96 -2.32 2.66
CA HIS A 32 -4.17 -2.83 1.30
C HIS A 32 -5.44 -2.23 0.69
N PHE A 33 -5.36 -0.99 0.20
CA PHE A 33 -6.53 -0.30 -0.37
C PHE A 33 -6.84 -0.69 -1.82
N SER A 34 -5.89 -1.33 -2.49
CA SER A 34 -6.06 -1.90 -3.83
C SER A 34 -5.35 -3.23 -3.91
N ARG A 35 -5.92 -4.15 -4.70
CA ARG A 35 -5.28 -5.40 -5.12
C ARG A 35 -4.72 -5.31 -6.54
N LYS A 36 -4.93 -4.19 -7.23
CA LYS A 36 -4.53 -4.02 -8.64
C LYS A 36 -3.02 -3.94 -8.75
N PHE A 37 -2.44 -4.81 -9.57
CA PHE A 37 -0.99 -4.87 -9.79
C PHE A 37 -0.69 -4.70 -11.29
N ASN A 38 0.42 -4.02 -11.63
CA ASN A 38 0.83 -3.85 -13.04
C ASN A 38 1.91 -4.84 -13.50
N PHE A 39 2.37 -5.70 -12.58
CA PHE A 39 3.18 -6.89 -12.86
C PHE A 39 2.39 -8.17 -12.59
N GLU A 40 2.90 -9.32 -13.01
CA GLU A 40 2.21 -10.61 -12.90
C GLU A 40 3.11 -11.66 -12.23
N CYS A 41 3.80 -11.26 -11.16
CA CYS A 41 4.88 -12.05 -10.56
C CYS A 41 4.40 -13.46 -10.19
N GLY A 42 5.12 -14.49 -10.65
CA GLY A 42 4.69 -15.90 -10.51
C GLY A 42 4.59 -16.40 -9.05
N PHE A 43 5.14 -15.63 -8.11
CA PHE A 43 5.18 -15.90 -6.66
C PHE A 43 4.31 -14.94 -5.84
N CYS A 44 3.56 -14.04 -6.49
CA CYS A 44 2.76 -13.06 -5.76
C CYS A 44 1.56 -13.75 -5.09
N PHE A 45 1.49 -13.72 -3.76
CA PHE A 45 0.37 -14.24 -2.98
C PHE A 45 -0.89 -13.33 -3.03
N HIS A 46 -0.83 -12.21 -3.75
CA HIS A 46 -1.89 -11.21 -3.89
C HIS A 46 -2.45 -11.18 -5.32
N THR A 47 -2.91 -12.33 -5.82
CA THR A 47 -3.51 -12.47 -7.16
C THR A 47 -4.88 -11.78 -7.22
N GLU A 48 -5.09 -10.95 -8.26
CA GLU A 48 -6.34 -10.22 -8.50
C GLU A 48 -7.55 -11.17 -8.57
N LYS A 49 -8.48 -11.05 -7.62
CA LYS A 49 -9.82 -11.66 -7.71
C LYS A 49 -10.94 -10.61 -7.74
N THR A 50 -10.66 -9.37 -7.35
CA THR A 50 -11.63 -8.26 -7.32
C THR A 50 -10.90 -6.91 -7.52
N SER A 51 -11.42 -6.06 -8.40
CA SER A 51 -10.79 -4.81 -8.84
C SER A 51 -11.31 -3.54 -8.15
N SER A 52 -12.27 -3.66 -7.22
CA SER A 52 -12.85 -2.51 -6.53
C SER A 52 -11.93 -2.03 -5.40
N ILE A 53 -11.67 -0.72 -5.39
CA ILE A 53 -11.04 0.00 -4.29
C ILE A 53 -12.12 0.66 -3.42
N LEU A 54 -11.84 0.89 -2.14
CA LEU A 54 -12.72 1.69 -1.28
C LEU A 54 -12.87 3.11 -1.81
N SER A 55 -14.02 3.73 -1.53
CA SER A 55 -14.13 5.18 -1.65
C SER A 55 -13.10 5.87 -0.75
N LEU A 56 -12.74 7.11 -1.07
CA LEU A 56 -11.78 7.87 -0.28
C LEU A 56 -12.25 8.02 1.18
N ASP A 57 -13.55 8.22 1.39
CA ASP A 57 -14.11 8.42 2.73
C ASP A 57 -14.13 7.14 3.55
N GLU A 58 -14.43 5.99 2.92
CA GLU A 58 -14.30 4.68 3.59
C GLU A 58 -12.85 4.36 3.95
N ALA A 59 -11.89 4.68 3.07
CA ALA A 59 -10.47 4.48 3.36
C ALA A 59 -10.00 5.37 4.53
N LYS A 60 -10.37 6.65 4.54
CA LYS A 60 -10.11 7.56 5.66
C LYS A 60 -10.75 7.09 6.95
N ARG A 61 -12.00 6.60 6.89
CA ARG A 61 -12.70 6.00 8.03
C ARG A 61 -11.92 4.81 8.59
N GLY A 62 -11.44 3.92 7.73
CA GLY A 62 -10.59 2.79 8.12
C GLY A 62 -9.31 3.25 8.83
N MET A 63 -8.60 4.24 8.28
CA MET A 63 -7.40 4.82 8.91
C MET A 63 -7.70 5.43 10.28
N LYS A 64 -8.84 6.13 10.44
CA LYS A 64 -9.28 6.71 11.72
C LYS A 64 -9.52 5.61 12.75
N LEU A 65 -10.25 4.56 12.40
CA LEU A 65 -10.52 3.43 13.29
C LEU A 65 -9.22 2.73 13.74
N LEU A 66 -8.25 2.55 12.84
CA LEU A 66 -6.93 2.03 13.20
C LEU A 66 -6.20 2.95 14.18
N LYS A 67 -6.23 4.27 13.94
CA LYS A 67 -5.62 5.26 14.83
C LYS A 67 -6.24 5.24 16.23
N GLU A 68 -7.57 5.19 16.31
CA GLU A 68 -8.33 5.08 17.56
C GLU A 68 -8.05 3.76 18.30
N ALA A 69 -7.80 2.68 17.56
CA ALA A 69 -7.37 1.40 18.12
C ALA A 69 -5.90 1.40 18.62
N GLY A 70 -5.19 2.53 18.52
CA GLY A 70 -3.82 2.69 19.02
C GLY A 70 -2.73 2.57 17.96
N MET A 71 -3.06 2.67 16.67
CA MET A 71 -2.07 2.67 15.60
C MET A 71 -1.15 3.88 15.66
N ARG A 72 0.16 3.62 15.62
CA ARG A 72 1.21 4.65 15.57
C ARG A 72 1.83 4.79 14.18
N LYS A 73 1.97 3.67 13.47
CA LYS A 73 2.59 3.60 12.14
C LYS A 73 1.65 2.95 11.12
N LEU A 74 1.70 3.43 9.89
CA LEU A 74 0.88 2.93 8.78
C LEU A 74 1.76 2.58 7.58
N ASN A 75 1.60 1.38 7.03
CA ASN A 75 2.30 0.95 5.83
C ASN A 75 1.31 0.73 4.68
N PHE A 76 1.42 1.53 3.62
CA PHE A 76 0.65 1.34 2.39
C PHE A 76 1.30 0.23 1.56
N VAL A 77 0.53 -0.83 1.30
CA VAL A 77 0.96 -2.07 0.63
C VAL A 77 -0.17 -2.65 -0.21
N GLY A 78 0.05 -3.76 -0.92
CA GLY A 78 -1.00 -4.53 -1.60
C GLY A 78 -0.72 -4.73 -3.08
N GLY A 79 -1.63 -4.23 -3.93
CA GLY A 79 -1.36 -3.99 -5.34
C GLY A 79 -0.22 -2.98 -5.52
N GLU A 80 -0.21 -2.22 -6.62
CA GLU A 80 0.78 -1.18 -6.86
C GLU A 80 0.19 0.17 -6.45
N PRO A 81 0.61 0.76 -5.30
CA PRO A 81 -0.04 1.95 -4.77
C PRO A 81 0.04 3.16 -5.72
N PHE A 82 1.11 3.25 -6.51
CA PHE A 82 1.34 4.35 -7.45
C PHE A 82 0.48 4.25 -8.73
N LEU A 83 -0.36 3.22 -8.89
CA LEU A 83 -1.45 3.22 -9.88
C LEU A 83 -2.59 4.20 -9.51
N TYR A 84 -2.65 4.64 -8.26
CA TYR A 84 -3.69 5.55 -7.75
C TYR A 84 -3.05 6.78 -7.06
N PRO A 85 -2.24 7.58 -7.76
CA PRO A 85 -1.43 8.63 -7.13
C PRO A 85 -2.28 9.70 -6.44
N THR A 86 -3.38 10.15 -7.06
CA THR A 86 -4.29 11.13 -6.45
C THR A 86 -4.96 10.60 -5.19
N PHE A 87 -5.33 9.32 -5.18
CA PHE A 87 -5.92 8.67 -4.02
C PHE A 87 -4.90 8.56 -2.88
N MET A 88 -3.69 8.07 -3.21
CA MET A 88 -2.56 7.97 -2.28
C MET A 88 -2.23 9.31 -1.65
N GLN A 89 -2.08 10.36 -2.45
CA GLN A 89 -1.79 11.71 -1.96
C GLN A 89 -2.82 12.18 -0.92
N LYS A 90 -4.11 11.95 -1.17
CA LYS A 90 -5.18 12.34 -0.23
C LYS A 90 -5.10 11.54 1.07
N LEU A 91 -4.72 10.26 1.03
CA LEU A 91 -4.53 9.45 2.24
C LEU A 91 -3.27 9.83 3.01
N LEU A 92 -2.15 10.12 2.35
CA LEU A 92 -0.92 10.59 2.97
C LEU A 92 -1.15 11.88 3.76
N ARG A 93 -1.77 12.88 3.11
CA ARG A 93 -2.15 14.14 3.74
C ARG A 93 -3.07 13.92 4.93
N TYR A 94 -4.13 13.12 4.76
CA TYR A 94 -5.04 12.80 5.87
C TYR A 94 -4.32 12.13 7.04
N GLY A 95 -3.43 11.17 6.78
CA GLY A 95 -2.66 10.48 7.80
C GLY A 95 -1.74 11.39 8.61
N LYS A 96 -1.01 12.30 7.95
CA LYS A 96 -0.04 13.20 8.60
C LYS A 96 -0.67 14.47 9.17
N GLU A 97 -1.57 15.11 8.42
CA GLU A 97 -2.14 16.40 8.80
C GLU A 97 -3.31 16.25 9.78
N VAL A 98 -4.18 15.25 9.59
CA VAL A 98 -5.39 15.07 10.41
C VAL A 98 -5.17 14.05 11.51
N LEU A 99 -4.76 12.83 11.17
CA LEU A 99 -4.60 11.75 12.16
C LEU A 99 -3.30 11.84 12.97
N LYS A 100 -2.36 12.69 12.56
CA LYS A 100 -1.02 12.83 13.15
C LYS A 100 -0.34 11.45 13.34
N ILE A 101 -0.39 10.61 12.31
CA ILE A 101 0.30 9.31 12.30
C ILE A 101 1.80 9.57 12.36
N GLU A 102 2.49 8.90 13.27
CA GLU A 102 3.89 9.17 13.58
C GLU A 102 4.79 8.80 12.41
N SER A 103 4.52 7.65 11.78
CA SER A 103 5.27 7.20 10.60
C SER A 103 4.37 6.56 9.56
N ILE A 104 4.55 6.97 8.31
CA ILE A 104 3.90 6.43 7.13
C ILE A 104 4.97 5.88 6.18
N SER A 105 4.82 4.63 5.79
CA SER A 105 5.65 3.97 4.80
C SER A 105 4.83 3.51 3.59
N ILE A 106 5.49 3.37 2.44
CA ILE A 106 4.89 2.82 1.21
C ILE A 106 5.81 1.71 0.70
N VAL A 107 5.26 0.55 0.37
CA VAL A 107 5.97 -0.49 -0.38
C VAL A 107 5.47 -0.50 -1.82
N SER A 108 6.40 -0.45 -2.78
CA SER A 108 6.08 -0.36 -4.21
C SER A 108 7.08 -1.17 -5.04
N ASN A 109 6.69 -1.53 -6.25
CA ASN A 109 7.57 -2.08 -7.28
C ASN A 109 8.33 -1.01 -8.08
N ALA A 110 8.21 0.26 -7.69
CA ALA A 110 8.83 1.46 -8.29
C ALA A 110 8.38 1.86 -9.70
N SER A 111 7.74 0.98 -10.47
CA SER A 111 7.48 1.16 -11.91
C SER A 111 6.63 2.40 -12.29
N LYS A 112 5.86 2.94 -11.34
CA LYS A 112 4.99 4.12 -11.54
C LYS A 112 5.33 5.29 -10.62
N ILE A 113 6.44 5.20 -9.87
CA ILE A 113 6.91 6.31 -9.06
C ILE A 113 7.41 7.41 -10.00
N THR A 114 7.05 8.66 -9.70
CA THR A 114 7.54 9.83 -10.42
C THR A 114 8.18 10.81 -9.46
N GLU A 115 9.20 11.53 -9.93
CA GLU A 115 9.85 12.59 -9.16
C GLU A 115 8.84 13.65 -8.70
N LYS A 116 7.91 14.04 -9.59
CA LYS A 116 6.83 14.98 -9.28
C LYS A 116 6.00 14.52 -8.08
N PHE A 117 5.62 13.24 -8.04
CA PHE A 117 4.86 12.70 -6.91
C PHE A 117 5.69 12.73 -5.63
N LEU A 118 6.94 12.26 -5.67
CA LEU A 118 7.80 12.23 -4.48
C LEU A 118 8.05 13.64 -3.93
N ARG A 119 8.48 14.58 -4.78
CA ARG A 119 8.70 15.98 -4.36
C ARG A 119 7.44 16.61 -3.79
N GLY A 120 6.29 16.39 -4.42
CA GLY A 120 5.01 16.93 -3.98
C GLY A 120 4.45 16.32 -2.70
N ASN A 121 5.00 15.20 -2.23
CA ASN A 121 4.49 14.48 -1.05
C ASN A 121 5.58 14.07 -0.04
N ALA A 122 6.83 14.50 -0.21
CA ALA A 122 7.97 14.09 0.62
C ALA A 122 7.74 14.41 2.11
N ALA A 123 7.09 15.52 2.43
CA ALA A 123 6.74 15.90 3.80
C ALA A 123 5.78 14.92 4.50
N TYR A 124 5.11 14.04 3.74
CA TYR A 124 4.10 13.11 4.25
C TYR A 124 4.54 11.65 4.26
N ILE A 125 5.74 11.35 3.76
CA ILE A 125 6.26 10.00 3.59
C ILE A 125 7.58 9.88 4.34
N ASP A 126 7.67 8.94 5.28
CA ASP A 126 8.91 8.74 6.03
C ASP A 126 9.79 7.66 5.39
N ILE A 127 9.17 6.64 4.79
CA ILE A 127 9.89 5.48 4.24
C ILE A 127 9.24 5.06 2.91
N VAL A 128 10.07 4.85 1.89
CA VAL A 128 9.66 4.17 0.65
C VAL A 128 10.47 2.87 0.54
N GLY A 129 9.79 1.74 0.67
CA GLY A 129 10.36 0.42 0.43
C GLY A 129 10.19 0.04 -1.04
N ILE A 130 11.30 -0.22 -1.74
CA ILE A 130 11.27 -0.72 -3.12
C ILE A 130 11.46 -2.22 -3.11
N SER A 131 10.52 -2.93 -3.72
CA SER A 131 10.61 -4.37 -3.85
C SER A 131 11.56 -4.72 -4.99
N CYS A 132 12.70 -5.31 -4.65
CA CYS A 132 13.71 -5.78 -5.59
C CYS A 132 14.01 -7.25 -5.28
N ASP A 133 13.68 -8.15 -6.21
CA ASP A 133 13.88 -9.59 -5.99
C ASP A 133 15.21 -10.08 -6.57
N LEU A 134 15.65 -9.50 -7.71
CA LEU A 134 16.91 -9.83 -8.36
C LEU A 134 17.53 -8.59 -9.02
N PHE A 135 18.86 -8.59 -9.19
CA PHE A 135 19.60 -7.57 -9.95
C PHE A 135 19.75 -7.92 -11.44
N ASN A 136 19.29 -9.10 -11.87
CA ASN A 136 19.35 -9.53 -13.26
C ASN A 136 18.01 -9.26 -13.97
N VAL A 137 18.02 -8.33 -14.93
CA VAL A 137 16.83 -7.88 -15.67
C VAL A 137 16.14 -9.04 -16.40
N GLU A 138 16.90 -9.90 -17.07
CA GLU A 138 16.32 -11.03 -17.80
C GLU A 138 15.57 -11.98 -16.87
N THR A 139 16.10 -12.23 -15.68
CA THR A 139 15.48 -13.11 -14.70
C THR A 139 14.26 -12.45 -14.08
N ASN A 140 14.30 -11.14 -13.80
CA ASN A 140 13.14 -10.36 -13.38
C ASN A 140 11.99 -10.44 -14.41
N ILE A 141 12.30 -10.37 -15.71
CA ILE A 141 11.31 -10.57 -16.78
C ILE A 141 10.77 -12.01 -16.75
N LYS A 142 11.63 -13.03 -16.61
CA LYS A 142 11.22 -14.45 -16.54
C LYS A 142 10.28 -14.74 -15.37
N ILE A 143 10.53 -14.16 -14.20
CA ILE A 143 9.65 -14.31 -13.01
C ILE A 143 8.45 -13.35 -13.04
N LYS A 144 8.27 -12.60 -14.14
CA LYS A 144 7.21 -11.59 -14.34
C LYS A 144 7.24 -10.44 -13.32
N ARG A 145 8.42 -10.13 -12.78
CA ARG A 145 8.72 -8.96 -11.95
C ARG A 145 9.30 -7.83 -12.81
N GLY A 146 8.48 -7.34 -13.72
CA GLY A 146 8.84 -6.28 -14.65
C GLY A 146 8.59 -6.62 -16.11
N LYS A 147 8.69 -5.61 -16.96
CA LYS A 147 8.50 -5.69 -18.41
C LYS A 147 9.73 -5.15 -19.11
N LYS A 148 9.96 -5.60 -20.35
CA LYS A 148 11.12 -5.20 -21.14
C LYS A 148 11.25 -3.67 -21.28
N GLU A 149 10.14 -2.93 -21.29
CA GLU A 149 10.13 -1.46 -21.41
C GLU A 149 10.24 -0.69 -20.08
N GLU A 150 9.95 -1.34 -18.95
CA GLU A 150 9.92 -0.71 -17.62
C GLU A 150 11.19 -1.00 -16.79
N ASN A 151 12.02 -1.96 -17.24
CA ASN A 151 13.25 -2.40 -16.58
C ASN A 151 14.54 -1.99 -17.33
N ILE A 152 14.44 -1.20 -18.41
CA ILE A 152 15.61 -0.66 -19.11
C ILE A 152 16.04 0.62 -18.41
N GLU A 153 17.34 0.75 -18.14
CA GLU A 153 18.00 1.91 -17.54
C GLU A 153 17.42 3.21 -18.14
N ARG A 154 16.86 4.04 -17.26
CA ARG A 154 16.49 5.43 -17.55
C ARG A 154 17.48 6.36 -16.89
#